data_AF-H0GUP8-F1
#
_entry.id   AF-H0GUP8-F1
#
_cell.length_a   1.000
_cell.length_b   1.000
_cell.length_c   1.000
_cell.angle_alpha   90.00
_cell.angle_beta   90.00
_cell.angle_gamma   90.00
#
_symmetry.space_group_name_H-M   'P 1'
#
loop_
_entity.id
_entity.type
_entity.pdbx_description
1 polymer ?
#
loop_
_entity_poly.entity_id
_entity_poly.type
_entity_poly.pdbx_seq_one_letter_code
_entity_poly.pdbx_strand_id
1 'polypeptide(L)'
;MLYLSDIEEVPSGNESRYNFSEVLLFSNTQENLITVVGELHTLTDRVVRYKVEPESREVTITTLPSLLALLLEKRDQAKRVYRDVLSMKMSELDWDIGELFTQLQEELTRTDDTLSMYPRRRSFH
;
A
#
# COMPACT_ATOMS: atom_id res chain seq x y z
N MET A 1 20.90 -28.28 57.23
CA MET A 1 19.62 -27.93 56.57
C MET A 1 19.20 -26.60 57.17
N LEU A 2 19.10 -25.47 56.49
CA LEU A 2 18.79 -25.17 55.09
C LEU A 2 19.69 -24.01 54.62
N TYR A 3 20.31 -24.13 53.44
CA TYR A 3 20.92 -22.99 52.75
C TYR A 3 19.83 -22.32 51.92
N LEU A 4 19.47 -21.08 52.27
CA LEU A 4 18.75 -20.16 51.41
C LEU A 4 19.78 -19.57 50.44
N SER A 5 19.90 -20.18 49.27
CA SER A 5 20.69 -19.68 48.16
C SER A 5 19.82 -19.72 46.92
N ASP A 6 19.89 -18.62 46.17
CA ASP A 6 19.46 -18.48 44.79
C ASP A 6 17.96 -18.23 44.58
N ILE A 7 17.51 -17.07 45.06
CA ILE A 7 16.56 -16.29 44.26
C ILE A 7 17.39 -15.77 43.08
N GLU A 8 17.36 -16.49 41.97
CA GLU A 8 17.77 -15.95 40.68
C GLU A 8 16.94 -14.69 40.43
N GLU A 9 17.62 -13.55 40.50
CA GLU A 9 17.11 -12.27 40.07
C GLU A 9 16.89 -12.37 38.56
N VAL A 10 15.68 -12.78 38.17
CA VAL A 10 15.23 -12.72 36.77
C VAL A 10 15.45 -11.28 36.33
N PRO A 11 16.26 -10.99 35.29
CA PRO A 11 16.33 -9.65 34.78
C PRO A 11 14.97 -9.34 34.17
N SER A 12 14.18 -8.56 34.92
CA SER A 12 12.98 -7.87 34.46
C SER A 12 13.41 -6.82 33.44
N GLY A 13 13.84 -7.29 32.27
CA GLY A 13 14.22 -6.48 31.12
C GLY A 13 13.19 -6.63 30.00
N ASN A 14 11.92 -6.36 30.32
CA ASN A 14 10.90 -6.08 29.29
C ASN A 14 10.50 -4.61 29.42
N GLU A 15 11.49 -3.72 29.39
CA GLU A 15 11.25 -2.33 29.05
C GLU A 15 10.81 -2.30 27.59
N SER A 16 9.63 -1.73 27.35
CA SER A 16 8.97 -1.49 26.04
C SER A 16 9.87 -1.73 24.82
N ARG A 17 9.69 -2.88 24.15
CA ARG A 17 10.46 -3.29 22.95
C ARG A 17 10.44 -2.28 21.79
N TYR A 18 9.54 -1.30 21.85
CA TYR A 18 9.36 -0.25 20.84
C TYR A 18 9.22 1.12 21.49
N ASN A 19 9.78 2.15 20.87
CA ASN A 19 9.55 3.54 21.24
C ASN A 19 8.18 4.00 20.71
N PHE A 20 7.47 4.89 21.42
CA PHE A 20 6.19 5.46 20.97
C PHE A 20 6.25 6.05 19.56
N SER A 21 7.38 6.65 19.20
CA SER A 21 7.63 7.17 17.85
C SER A 21 7.65 6.07 16.77
N GLU A 22 8.17 4.88 17.08
CA GLU A 22 8.20 3.74 16.17
C GLU A 22 6.81 3.14 15.98
N VAL A 23 6.01 3.07 17.05
CA VAL A 23 4.61 2.62 17.00
C VAL A 23 3.76 3.58 16.16
N LEU A 24 3.96 4.89 16.32
CA LEU A 24 3.27 5.88 15.48
C LEU A 24 3.67 5.77 14.01
N LEU A 25 4.97 5.61 13.73
CA LEU A 25 5.47 5.44 12.38
C LEU A 25 4.88 4.17 11.73
N PHE A 26 4.84 3.07 12.48
CA PHE A 26 4.21 1.82 12.04
C PHE A 26 2.74 2.03 11.69
N SER A 27 1.95 2.57 12.62
CA SER A 27 0.50 2.76 12.43
C SER A 27 0.22 3.65 11.21
N ASN A 28 0.98 4.74 11.04
CA ASN A 28 0.83 5.63 9.90
C ASN A 28 1.18 4.93 8.59
N THR A 29 2.28 4.18 8.58
CA THR A 29 2.72 3.42 7.40
C THR A 29 1.69 2.37 7.01
N GLN A 30 1.15 1.63 7.98
CA GLN A 30 0.13 0.63 7.75
C GLN A 30 -1.18 1.24 7.23
N GLU A 31 -1.65 2.34 7.83
CA GLU A 31 -2.86 3.05 7.39
C GLU A 31 -2.70 3.62 5.97
N ASN A 32 -1.53 4.18 5.66
CA ASN A 32 -1.21 4.69 4.33
C ASN A 32 -1.18 3.55 3.30
N LEU A 33 -0.57 2.41 3.62
CA LEU A 33 -0.58 1.22 2.76
C LEU A 33 -2.00 0.73 2.47
N ILE A 34 -2.82 0.56 3.52
CA ILE A 34 -4.22 0.12 3.38
C ILE A 34 -5.00 1.06 2.46
N THR A 35 -4.85 2.38 2.69
CA THR A 35 -5.55 3.40 1.92
C THR A 35 -5.15 3.36 0.45
N VAL A 36 -3.85 3.35 0.17
CA VAL A 36 -3.33 3.35 -1.20
C VAL A 36 -3.70 2.08 -1.96
N VAL A 37 -3.61 0.91 -1.31
CA VAL A 37 -4.05 -0.37 -1.90
C VAL A 37 -5.53 -0.33 -2.23
N GLY A 38 -6.38 0.09 -1.29
CA GLY A 38 -7.83 0.17 -1.48
C GLY A 38 -8.24 1.15 -2.59
N GLU A 39 -7.59 2.31 -2.66
CA GLU A 39 -7.82 3.29 -3.73
C GLU A 39 -7.43 2.75 -5.11
N LEU A 40 -6.25 2.12 -5.23
CA LEU A 40 -5.80 1.50 -6.48
C LEU A 40 -6.75 0.39 -6.92
N HIS A 41 -7.12 -0.50 -6.00
CA HIS A 41 -8.02 -1.60 -6.28
C HIS A 41 -9.36 -1.10 -6.82
N THR A 42 -9.97 -0.14 -6.13
CA THR A 42 -11.28 0.43 -6.47
C THR A 42 -11.25 1.15 -7.82
N LEU A 43 -10.21 1.95 -8.07
CA LEU A 43 -10.09 2.69 -9.33
C LEU A 43 -9.80 1.77 -10.51
N THR A 44 -8.95 0.76 -10.31
CA THR A 44 -8.66 -0.24 -11.33
C THR A 44 -9.92 -1.02 -11.71
N ASP A 45 -10.70 -1.47 -10.73
CA ASP A 45 -11.99 -2.12 -10.97
C ASP A 45 -12.95 -1.23 -11.76
N ARG A 46 -13.03 0.05 -11.39
CA ARG A 46 -13.90 1.00 -12.08
C ARG A 46 -13.48 1.19 -13.54
N VAL A 47 -12.18 1.27 -13.84
CA VAL A 47 -11.67 1.39 -15.21
C VAL A 47 -11.90 0.09 -16.01
N VAL A 48 -11.72 -1.07 -15.39
CA VAL A 48 -12.00 -2.38 -16.01
C VAL A 48 -13.48 -2.51 -16.37
N ARG A 49 -14.39 -2.03 -15.52
CA ARG A 49 -15.84 -2.06 -15.80
C ARG A 49 -16.21 -1.36 -17.10
N TYR A 50 -15.61 -0.21 -17.42
CA TYR A 50 -15.86 0.46 -18.71
C TYR A 50 -15.47 -0.38 -19.94
N LYS A 51 -14.57 -1.36 -19.78
CA LYS A 51 -14.21 -2.30 -20.85
C LYS A 51 -15.23 -3.43 -21.00
N VAL A 52 -15.72 -3.96 -19.88
CA VAL A 52 -16.61 -5.13 -19.84
C VAL A 52 -18.06 -4.71 -20.12
N GLU A 53 -18.51 -3.65 -19.46
CA GLU A 53 -19.85 -3.11 -19.50
C GLU A 53 -19.77 -1.57 -19.65
N PRO A 54 -19.46 -1.08 -20.86
CA PRO A 54 -19.46 0.34 -21.11
C PRO A 54 -20.86 0.92 -20.86
N GLU A 55 -20.91 2.06 -20.17
CA GLU A 55 -22.10 2.88 -20.09
C GLU A 55 -22.46 3.47 -21.46
N SER A 56 -23.29 4.51 -21.51
CA SER A 56 -23.51 5.24 -22.76
C SER A 56 -22.18 5.72 -23.34
N ARG A 57 -22.12 5.77 -24.68
CA ARG A 57 -20.92 6.24 -25.41
C ARG A 57 -20.49 7.64 -24.97
N GLU A 58 -21.46 8.50 -24.69
CA GLU A 58 -21.22 9.87 -24.20
C GLU A 58 -20.54 9.86 -22.83
N VAL A 59 -21.07 9.11 -21.86
CA VAL A 59 -20.49 9.00 -20.51
C VAL A 59 -19.09 8.37 -20.56
N THR A 60 -18.88 7.37 -21.41
CA THR A 60 -17.57 6.75 -21.59
C THR A 60 -16.55 7.77 -22.10
N ILE A 61 -16.91 8.60 -23.08
CA ILE A 61 -16.00 9.61 -23.65
C ILE A 61 -15.67 10.72 -22.64
N THR A 62 -16.62 11.11 -21.78
CA THR A 62 -16.40 12.19 -20.82
C THR A 62 -15.70 11.74 -19.54
N THR A 63 -16.00 10.52 -19.07
CA THR A 63 -15.62 10.07 -17.72
C THR A 63 -14.39 9.18 -17.71
N LEU A 64 -14.23 8.30 -18.71
CA LEU A 64 -13.09 7.38 -18.77
C LEU A 64 -11.72 8.08 -18.81
N PRO A 65 -11.52 9.17 -19.58
CA PRO A 65 -10.23 9.87 -19.58
C PRO A 65 -9.84 10.40 -18.20
N SER A 66 -10.81 10.96 -17.46
CA SER A 66 -10.60 11.47 -16.10
C SER A 66 -10.27 10.36 -15.12
N LEU A 67 -10.93 9.20 -15.23
CA LEU A 67 -10.62 8.02 -14.41
C LEU A 67 -9.22 7.47 -14.72
N LEU A 68 -8.82 7.41 -15.99
CA LEU A 68 -7.47 6.99 -16.39
C LEU A 68 -6.40 7.95 -15.89
N ALA A 69 -6.66 9.26 -15.92
CA ALA A 69 -5.76 10.27 -15.38
C ALA A 69 -5.59 10.11 -13.85
N LEU A 70 -6.70 9.92 -13.13
CA LEU A 70 -6.68 9.68 -11.69
C LEU A 70 -5.97 8.36 -11.34
N LEU A 71 -6.20 7.30 -12.12
CA LEU A 71 -5.53 6.01 -11.93
C LEU A 71 -4.00 6.13 -12.10
N LEU A 72 -3.54 6.91 -13.09
CA LEU A 72 -2.12 7.20 -13.29
C LEU A 72 -1.51 7.93 -12.10
N GLU A 73 -2.20 8.95 -11.58
CA GLU A 73 -1.75 9.72 -10.42
C GLU A 73 -1.64 8.84 -9.18
N LYS A 74 -2.66 8.02 -8.92
CA LYS A 74 -2.70 7.11 -7.77
C LYS A 74 -1.65 6.01 -7.87
N ARG A 75 -1.39 5.49 -9.07
CA ARG A 75 -0.27 4.57 -9.30
C ARG A 75 1.07 5.22 -8.99
N ASP A 76 1.29 6.46 -9.42
CA ASP A 76 2.55 7.15 -9.16
C ASP A 76 2.72 7.47 -7.66
N GLN A 77 1.63 7.76 -6.95
CA GLN A 77 1.60 7.85 -5.48
C GLN A 77 1.96 6.51 -4.84
N ALA A 78 1.33 5.42 -5.25
CA ALA A 78 1.61 4.07 -4.76
C ALA A 78 3.06 3.63 -4.96
N LYS A 79 3.66 3.97 -6.12
CA LYS A 79 5.09 3.72 -6.39
C LYS A 79 6.01 4.52 -5.47
N ARG A 80 5.59 5.70 -4.99
CA ARG A 80 6.35 6.44 -3.97
C ARG A 80 6.28 5.71 -2.63
N VAL A 81 5.08 5.39 -2.16
CA VAL A 81 4.87 4.65 -0.90
C VAL A 81 5.62 3.32 -0.89
N TYR A 82 5.56 2.56 -1.99
CA TYR A 82 6.30 1.31 -2.14
C TYR A 82 7.81 1.49 -1.92
N ARG A 83 8.40 2.55 -2.51
CA ARG A 83 9.83 2.86 -2.33
C ARG A 83 10.16 3.34 -0.93
N ASP A 84 9.29 4.16 -0.34
CA ASP A 84 9.47 4.68 1.01
C ASP A 84 9.47 3.52 2.02
N VAL A 85 8.54 2.59 1.87
CA VAL A 85 8.41 1.36 2.65
C VAL A 85 9.64 0.46 2.49
N LEU A 86 10.13 0.24 1.27
CA LEU A 86 11.39 -0.50 1.05
C LEU A 86 12.62 0.16 1.68
N SER A 87 12.63 1.49 1.74
CA SER A 87 13.75 2.24 2.32
C SER A 87 13.75 2.21 3.86
N MET A 88 12.59 1.94 4.48
CA MET A 88 12.51 1.68 5.89
C MET A 88 13.18 0.33 6.18
N LYS A 89 14.01 0.28 7.21
CA LYS A 89 14.67 -0.95 7.66
C LYS A 89 13.67 -1.88 8.38
N MET A 90 12.68 -2.38 7.66
CA MET A 90 11.55 -3.13 8.20
C MET A 90 11.95 -4.46 8.84
N SER A 91 13.05 -5.05 8.38
CA SER A 91 13.65 -6.25 8.98
C SER A 91 14.16 -6.03 10.41
N GLU A 92 14.44 -4.78 10.81
CA GLU A 92 14.92 -4.47 12.17
C GLU A 92 13.75 -4.32 13.17
N LEU A 93 12.50 -4.19 12.70
CA LEU A 93 11.35 -3.81 13.52
C LEU A 93 10.24 -4.88 13.63
N ASP A 94 10.42 -6.05 13.02
CA ASP A 94 9.45 -7.18 13.04
C ASP A 94 8.00 -6.75 12.69
N TRP A 95 7.87 -5.81 11.76
CA TRP A 95 6.59 -5.25 11.35
C TRP A 95 5.84 -6.22 10.41
N ASP A 96 4.64 -6.66 10.83
CA ASP A 96 3.75 -7.50 10.03
C ASP A 96 2.99 -6.68 8.97
N ILE A 97 3.71 -6.23 7.95
CA ILE A 97 3.17 -5.52 6.78
C ILE A 97 3.51 -6.22 5.47
N GLY A 98 4.12 -7.42 5.54
CA GLY A 98 4.52 -8.20 4.37
C GLY A 98 3.33 -8.52 3.46
N GLU A 99 2.16 -8.82 4.05
CA GLU A 99 0.94 -9.07 3.29
C GLU A 99 0.47 -7.80 2.55
N LEU A 100 0.33 -6.67 3.25
CA LEU A 100 -0.08 -5.40 2.66
C LEU A 100 0.88 -4.92 1.56
N PHE A 101 2.18 -5.15 1.76
CA PHE A 101 3.19 -4.81 0.79
C PHE A 101 3.10 -5.67 -0.48
N THR A 102 2.81 -6.96 -0.30
CA THR A 102 2.55 -7.88 -1.42
C THR A 102 1.29 -7.46 -2.17
N GLN A 103 0.20 -7.14 -1.47
CA GLN A 103 -1.04 -6.64 -2.08
C GLN A 103 -0.79 -5.35 -2.88
N LEU A 104 0.02 -4.42 -2.36
CA LEU A 104 0.40 -3.20 -3.09
C LEU A 104 1.14 -3.53 -4.39
N GLN A 105 2.06 -4.49 -4.37
CA GLN A 105 2.80 -4.91 -5.56
C GLN A 105 1.89 -5.56 -6.61
N GLU A 106 0.95 -6.41 -6.18
CA GLU A 106 -0.05 -7.03 -7.04
C GLU A 106 -0.95 -5.97 -7.69
N GLU A 107 -1.48 -5.02 -6.91
CA GLU A 107 -2.32 -3.96 -7.42
C GLU A 107 -1.57 -3.00 -8.36
N LEU A 108 -0.30 -2.70 -8.09
CA LEU A 108 0.55 -1.93 -9.01
C LEU A 108 0.71 -2.64 -10.36
N THR A 109 0.93 -3.96 -10.33
CA THR A 109 1.07 -4.77 -11.55
C THR A 109 -0.23 -4.79 -12.33
N ARG A 110 -1.35 -5.09 -11.67
CA ARG A 110 -2.70 -5.09 -12.26
C ARG A 110 -3.09 -3.72 -12.85
N THR A 111 -2.69 -2.64 -12.17
CA THR A 111 -2.90 -1.27 -12.65
C THR A 111 -2.09 -0.99 -13.91
N ASP A 112 -0.82 -1.36 -13.95
CA ASP A 112 0.03 -1.18 -15.14
C ASP A 112 -0.48 -2.01 -16.33
N ASP A 113 -0.96 -3.24 -16.09
CA ASP A 113 -1.62 -4.06 -17.11
C ASP A 113 -2.89 -3.39 -17.64
N THR A 114 -3.74 -2.87 -16.75
CA THR A 114 -4.98 -2.16 -17.12
C THR A 114 -4.68 -0.92 -17.94
N LEU A 115 -3.71 -0.11 -17.53
CA LEU A 115 -3.30 1.10 -18.25
C LEU A 115 -2.68 0.79 -19.62
N SER A 116 -1.97 -0.34 -19.76
CA SER A 116 -1.39 -0.78 -21.03
C SER A 116 -2.47 -1.04 -22.10
N MET A 117 -3.68 -1.42 -21.69
CA MET A 117 -4.83 -1.64 -22.58
C MET A 117 -5.41 -0.32 -23.12
N TYR A 118 -5.07 0.82 -22.49
CA TYR A 118 -5.45 2.15 -22.91
C TYR A 118 -4.19 2.95 -23.28
N PRO A 119 -3.44 2.54 -24.33
CA PRO A 119 -2.24 3.25 -24.73
C PRO A 119 -2.63 4.70 -25.04
N ARG A 120 -2.01 5.64 -24.31
CA ARG A 120 -2.15 7.07 -24.53
C ARG A 120 -2.02 7.34 -26.02
N ARG A 121 -3.13 7.66 -26.70
CA ARG A 121 -3.07 8.54 -27.86
C ARG A 121 -2.51 9.84 -27.32
N ARG A 122 -1.22 10.07 -27.53
CA ARG A 122 -0.54 11.34 -27.28
C ARG A 122 -1.24 12.42 -28.09
N SER A 123 -2.33 12.97 -27.57
CA SER A 123 -3.04 14.09 -28.17
C SER A 123 -4.10 14.55 -27.19
N PHE A 124 -3.70 15.38 -26.23
CA PHE A 124 -4.44 16.56 -25.76
C PHE A 124 -3.43 17.44 -25.02
N HIS A 125 -2.66 18.16 -25.84
CA HIS A 125 -2.06 19.45 -25.48
C HIS A 125 -3.13 20.53 -25.63
#